data_AF-A0A1H9XDV7-F1
#
_entry.id   AF-A0A1H9XDV7-F1
#
_cell.length_a   1.000
_cell.length_b   1.000
_cell.length_c   1.000
_cell.angle_alpha   90.00
_cell.angle_beta   90.00
_cell.angle_gamma   90.00
#
_symmetry.space_group_name_H-M   'P 1'
#
loop_
_entity.id
_entity.type
_entity.pdbx_description
1 polymer ?
#
loop_
_entity_poly.entity_id
_entity_poly.type
_entity_poly.pdbx_seq_one_letter_code
_entity_poly.pdbx_strand_id
1 'polypeptide(L)'
;MIENSAAGLVMVPGEVTVTVTGEQHHQDVLSRYAVPDGVTRHVAVNLTWCTIAAGKHRGRRGIEVRLDGYRVGELTFLMSQRYAPVLMHVESGGGSTGCAAFVQRGGTGLLQISLRMPREIPRGAVVPVTAARKSWVAPVAIGAASLLAFFFAVGIIGAAVGGAPDKGNAAGSTTTASPTTTTTTLAPTSTTTTTTTTATTTTTTTTPAAVAQPKPQPQPQPQPQPAPQPKPQPQPQPQPAPKPACDPNYSGCVPIATDVDCAGGSGNGPAYVAGPIRVIGTDIYGLDSDKDGTACE
;
A
#
# COMPACT_ATOMS: atom_id res chain seq x y z
N MET A 1 0.67 -22.31 16.21
CA MET A 1 -0.76 -22.32 15.81
C MET A 1 -1.14 -20.88 15.49
N ILE A 2 -1.93 -20.60 14.46
CA ILE A 2 -2.39 -19.23 14.16
C ILE A 2 -3.44 -18.86 15.20
N GLU A 3 -3.27 -17.71 15.87
CA GLU A 3 -4.07 -17.29 17.03
C GLU A 3 -5.25 -16.38 16.67
N ASN A 4 -5.42 -16.00 15.41
CA ASN A 4 -6.58 -15.25 14.91
C ASN A 4 -7.26 -15.94 13.72
N SER A 5 -8.37 -15.36 13.25
CA SER A 5 -9.13 -15.93 12.14
C SER A 5 -8.41 -15.76 10.80
N ALA A 6 -8.18 -16.87 10.10
CA ALA A 6 -7.71 -16.89 8.71
C ALA A 6 -8.86 -17.12 7.70
N ALA A 7 -10.11 -17.05 8.15
CA ALA A 7 -11.28 -17.34 7.32
C ALA A 7 -11.37 -16.38 6.12
N GLY A 8 -11.62 -16.94 4.94
CA GLY A 8 -11.70 -16.17 3.68
C GLY A 8 -10.36 -15.79 3.06
N LEU A 9 -9.23 -16.15 3.70
CA LEU A 9 -7.90 -15.92 3.15
C LEU A 9 -7.35 -17.18 2.49
N VAL A 10 -6.77 -17.02 1.30
CA VAL A 10 -5.92 -18.02 0.67
C VAL A 10 -4.51 -17.84 1.25
N MET A 11 -4.12 -18.73 2.16
CA MET A 11 -2.86 -18.65 2.88
C MET A 11 -1.68 -19.06 1.99
N VAL A 12 -0.80 -18.10 1.70
CA VAL A 12 0.43 -18.36 0.93
C VAL A 12 1.48 -19.07 1.80
N PRO A 13 2.32 -19.94 1.21
CA PRO A 13 3.35 -20.64 1.97
C PRO A 13 4.39 -19.66 2.51
N GLY A 14 4.77 -19.87 3.77
CA GLY A 14 5.61 -18.94 4.53
C GLY A 14 7.01 -19.49 4.80
N GLU A 15 7.97 -19.16 3.95
CA GLU A 15 9.35 -19.67 4.02
C GLU A 15 10.36 -18.61 4.50
N VAL A 16 10.20 -17.37 4.03
CA VAL A 16 11.11 -16.26 4.35
C VAL A 16 10.41 -15.22 5.19
N THR A 17 11.16 -14.62 6.12
CA THR A 17 10.70 -13.49 6.93
C THR A 17 10.80 -12.20 6.12
N VAL A 18 9.71 -11.43 6.09
CA VAL A 18 9.66 -10.10 5.46
C VAL A 18 9.17 -9.07 6.46
N THR A 19 9.98 -8.02 6.67
CA THR A 19 9.65 -6.92 7.58
C THR A 19 8.55 -6.03 7.02
N VAL A 20 7.63 -5.63 7.89
CA VAL A 20 6.59 -4.64 7.58
C VAL A 20 7.10 -3.25 7.93
N THR A 21 6.80 -2.27 7.08
CA THR A 21 7.15 -0.86 7.32
C THR A 21 5.95 -0.06 7.77
N GLY A 22 6.17 0.96 8.59
CA GLY A 22 5.09 1.83 9.09
C GLY A 22 4.33 1.28 10.29
N GLU A 23 4.70 0.11 10.81
CA GLU A 23 4.10 -0.55 11.98
C GLU A 23 4.10 0.32 13.25
N GLN A 24 5.04 1.25 13.38
CA GLN A 24 5.08 2.23 14.48
C GLN A 24 3.87 3.15 14.53
N HIS A 25 3.16 3.33 13.40
CA HIS A 25 1.95 4.15 13.31
C HIS A 25 0.67 3.36 13.66
N HIS A 26 0.80 2.06 13.93
CA HIS A 26 -0.32 1.13 14.12
C HIS A 26 -0.19 0.32 15.42
N GLN A 27 0.47 0.89 16.43
CA GLN A 27 0.69 0.23 17.72
C GLN A 27 -0.61 0.00 18.49
N ASP A 28 -1.64 0.83 18.27
CA ASP A 28 -2.98 0.65 18.81
C ASP A 28 -3.60 -0.69 18.35
N VAL A 29 -3.45 -1.04 17.07
CA VAL A 29 -3.92 -2.33 16.53
C VAL A 29 -3.05 -3.48 17.02
N LEU A 30 -1.72 -3.32 16.95
CA LEU A 30 -0.77 -4.37 17.35
C LEU A 30 -0.84 -4.69 18.85
N SER A 31 -1.19 -3.72 19.69
CA SER A 31 -1.30 -3.91 21.15
C SER A 31 -2.32 -4.97 21.56
N ARG A 32 -3.34 -5.23 20.73
CA ARG A 32 -4.31 -6.33 20.93
C ARG A 32 -3.65 -7.71 20.86
N TYR A 33 -2.53 -7.77 20.18
CA TYR A 33 -1.72 -8.95 19.95
C TYR A 33 -0.41 -8.93 20.76
N ALA A 34 -0.27 -8.01 21.72
CA ALA A 34 0.94 -7.89 22.54
C ALA A 34 1.35 -9.20 23.20
N VAL A 35 2.66 -9.41 23.25
CA VAL A 35 3.33 -10.56 23.86
C VAL A 35 4.45 -10.09 24.78
N PRO A 36 4.81 -10.91 25.80
CA PRO A 36 6.00 -10.66 26.61
C PRO A 36 7.28 -10.64 25.76
N ASP A 37 8.34 -10.06 26.33
CA ASP A 37 9.65 -10.02 25.68
C ASP A 37 10.18 -11.43 25.39
N GLY A 38 10.73 -11.63 24.19
CA GLY A 38 11.25 -12.93 23.73
C GLY A 38 10.18 -13.92 23.28
N VAL A 39 8.89 -13.58 23.39
CA VAL A 39 7.79 -14.41 22.88
C VAL A 39 7.33 -13.90 21.52
N THR A 40 6.97 -14.81 20.63
CA THR A 40 6.34 -14.51 19.34
C THR A 40 4.92 -15.06 19.34
N ARG A 41 3.97 -14.24 18.87
CA ARG A 41 2.59 -14.66 18.60
C ARG A 41 2.39 -14.83 17.11
N HIS A 42 1.82 -15.96 16.70
CA HIS A 42 1.55 -16.27 15.30
C HIS A 42 0.15 -15.82 14.90
N VAL A 43 0.04 -15.05 13.83
CA VAL A 43 -1.22 -14.51 13.31
C VAL A 43 -1.32 -14.74 11.80
N ALA A 44 -2.52 -14.64 11.25
CA ALA A 44 -2.80 -14.50 9.83
C ALA A 44 -3.09 -13.03 9.54
N VAL A 45 -2.54 -12.53 8.45
CA VAL A 45 -2.81 -11.19 7.93
C VAL A 45 -3.31 -11.26 6.50
N ASN A 46 -4.11 -10.29 6.13
CA ASN A 46 -4.54 -10.05 4.76
C ASN A 46 -3.57 -9.08 4.08
N LEU A 47 -3.19 -9.38 2.84
CA LEU A 47 -2.38 -8.52 1.98
C LEU A 47 -3.26 -7.92 0.90
N THR A 48 -3.34 -6.59 0.88
CA THR A 48 -4.19 -5.85 -0.06
C THR A 48 -3.38 -4.80 -0.82
N TRP A 49 -3.86 -4.43 -2.00
CA TRP A 49 -3.25 -3.33 -2.75
C TRP A 49 -3.48 -1.99 -2.06
N CYS A 50 -2.44 -1.15 -2.06
CA CYS A 50 -2.55 0.24 -1.67
C CYS A 50 -1.82 1.14 -2.68
N THR A 51 -2.04 2.45 -2.54
CA THR A 51 -1.16 3.46 -3.14
C THR A 51 -0.16 3.91 -2.10
N ILE A 52 1.14 3.83 -2.42
CA ILE A 52 2.21 4.24 -1.52
C ILE A 52 2.04 5.73 -1.20
N ALA A 53 1.91 6.05 0.08
CA ALA A 53 1.52 7.38 0.53
C ALA A 53 2.68 8.39 0.55
N ALA A 54 3.92 7.92 0.75
CA ALA A 54 5.09 8.76 0.99
C ALA A 54 6.39 8.21 0.37
N GLY A 55 7.42 9.05 0.36
CA GLY A 55 8.76 8.71 -0.14
C GLY A 55 8.88 8.74 -1.67
N LYS A 56 10.02 8.23 -2.18
CA LYS A 56 10.40 8.26 -3.62
C LYS A 56 9.40 7.54 -4.53
N HIS A 57 8.61 6.62 -3.98
CA HIS A 57 7.65 5.80 -4.73
C HIS A 57 6.20 6.19 -4.47
N ARG A 58 5.95 7.39 -3.92
CA ARG A 58 4.60 7.92 -3.71
C ARG A 58 3.76 7.84 -5.00
N GLY A 59 2.51 7.42 -4.85
CA GLY A 59 1.58 7.25 -5.99
C GLY A 59 1.73 5.92 -6.74
N ARG A 60 2.79 5.14 -6.48
CA ARG A 60 2.92 3.80 -7.06
C ARG A 60 2.10 2.78 -6.27
N ARG A 61 1.79 1.66 -6.92
CA ARG A 61 1.11 0.52 -6.28
C ARG A 61 2.03 -0.15 -5.28
N GLY A 62 1.54 -0.33 -4.05
CA GLY A 62 2.19 -1.03 -2.95
C GLY A 62 1.28 -2.14 -2.41
N ILE A 63 1.79 -2.88 -1.44
CA ILE A 63 1.03 -3.88 -0.69
C ILE A 63 0.94 -3.42 0.75
N GLU A 64 -0.28 -3.19 1.24
CA GLU A 64 -0.52 -2.96 2.65
C GLU A 64 -0.79 -4.28 3.39
N VAL A 65 -0.50 -4.27 4.69
CA VAL A 65 -0.72 -5.41 5.57
C VAL A 65 -1.88 -5.09 6.49
N ARG A 66 -2.86 -5.99 6.56
CA ARG A 66 -4.05 -5.87 7.41
C ARG A 66 -4.15 -7.02 8.39
N LEU A 67 -4.23 -6.70 9.67
CA LEU A 67 -4.50 -7.65 10.76
C LEU A 67 -5.97 -7.48 11.19
N ASP A 68 -6.76 -8.52 11.06
CA ASP A 68 -8.24 -8.50 11.26
C ASP A 68 -8.95 -7.35 10.53
N GLY A 69 -8.48 -7.02 9.32
CA GLY A 69 -9.03 -5.93 8.51
C GLY A 69 -8.48 -4.53 8.83
N TYR A 70 -7.75 -4.36 9.93
CA TYR A 70 -7.10 -3.09 10.29
C TYR A 70 -5.70 -3.02 9.69
N ARG A 71 -5.34 -1.87 9.10
CA ARG A 71 -4.00 -1.66 8.55
C ARG A 71 -2.96 -1.64 9.69
N VAL A 72 -1.90 -2.42 9.52
CA VAL A 72 -0.77 -2.53 10.46
C VAL A 72 0.57 -2.16 9.82
N GLY A 73 0.55 -1.73 8.57
CA GLY A 73 1.71 -1.22 7.86
C GLY A 73 1.63 -1.54 6.37
N GLU A 74 2.79 -1.49 5.72
CA GLU A 74 2.94 -1.80 4.31
C GLU A 74 4.32 -2.40 4.00
N LEU A 75 4.40 -3.10 2.88
CA LEU A 75 5.68 -3.55 2.34
C LEU A 75 6.38 -2.40 1.63
N THR A 76 7.72 -2.44 1.63
CA THR A 76 8.51 -1.51 0.80
C THR A 76 8.13 -1.66 -0.67
N PHE A 77 8.44 -0.65 -1.49
CA PHE A 77 8.12 -0.69 -2.92
C PHE A 77 8.70 -1.92 -3.63
N LEU A 78 9.99 -2.24 -3.40
CA LEU A 78 10.63 -3.41 -4.03
C LEU A 78 10.02 -4.73 -3.55
N MET A 79 9.67 -4.84 -2.27
CA MET A 79 8.99 -6.03 -1.76
C MET A 79 7.58 -6.15 -2.35
N SER A 80 6.87 -5.03 -2.49
CA SER A 80 5.57 -4.99 -3.14
C SER A 80 5.64 -5.48 -4.58
N GLN A 81 6.66 -5.06 -5.35
CA GLN A 81 6.89 -5.55 -6.71
C GLN A 81 7.21 -7.04 -6.74
N ARG A 82 8.05 -7.52 -5.83
CA ARG A 82 8.41 -8.93 -5.73
C ARG A 82 7.21 -9.83 -5.47
N TYR A 83 6.35 -9.46 -4.52
CA TYR A 83 5.20 -10.27 -4.12
C TYR A 83 3.93 -9.99 -4.92
N ALA A 84 3.94 -9.00 -5.81
CA ALA A 84 2.78 -8.65 -6.61
C ALA A 84 2.18 -9.81 -7.41
N PRO A 85 2.97 -10.68 -8.06
CA PRO A 85 2.42 -11.83 -8.79
C PRO A 85 1.64 -12.80 -7.90
N VAL A 86 2.01 -12.91 -6.62
CA VAL A 86 1.31 -13.78 -5.66
C VAL A 86 -0.11 -13.27 -5.40
N LEU A 87 -0.24 -11.96 -5.12
CA LEU A 87 -1.56 -11.35 -4.90
C LEU A 87 -2.42 -11.45 -6.14
N MET A 88 -1.87 -11.13 -7.31
CA MET A 88 -2.60 -11.20 -8.58
C MET A 88 -3.08 -12.62 -8.89
N HIS A 89 -2.28 -13.64 -8.58
CA HIS A 89 -2.68 -15.04 -8.79
C HIS A 89 -3.86 -15.43 -7.90
N VAL A 90 -3.81 -15.11 -6.61
CA VAL A 90 -4.91 -15.40 -5.68
C VAL A 90 -6.18 -14.64 -6.06
N GLU A 91 -6.05 -13.36 -6.39
CA GLU A 91 -7.17 -12.52 -6.82
C GLU A 91 -7.81 -13.00 -8.12
N SER A 92 -7.00 -13.53 -9.06
CA SER A 92 -7.52 -14.12 -10.30
C SER A 92 -8.39 -15.35 -10.04
N GLY A 93 -8.17 -16.05 -8.92
CA GLY A 93 -9.03 -17.13 -8.43
C GLY A 93 -10.21 -16.66 -7.57
N GLY A 94 -10.41 -15.35 -7.41
CA GLY A 94 -11.47 -14.76 -6.58
C GLY A 94 -11.19 -14.80 -5.07
N GLY A 95 -9.96 -15.13 -4.65
CA GLY A 95 -9.55 -15.19 -3.25
C GLY A 95 -8.99 -13.87 -2.72
N SER A 96 -8.90 -13.77 -1.39
CA SER A 96 -8.10 -12.73 -0.72
C SER A 96 -6.76 -13.31 -0.28
N THR A 97 -5.67 -12.59 -0.49
CA THR A 97 -4.33 -13.12 -0.18
C THR A 97 -4.05 -13.03 1.31
N GLY A 98 -3.86 -14.18 1.95
CA GLY A 98 -3.40 -14.23 3.34
C GLY A 98 -1.96 -14.70 3.45
N CYS A 99 -1.25 -14.27 4.48
CA CYS A 99 -0.01 -14.89 4.88
C CYS A 99 0.08 -15.04 6.41
N ALA A 100 0.88 -16.00 6.86
CA ALA A 100 1.21 -16.09 8.27
C ALA A 100 2.16 -14.95 8.63
N ALA A 101 2.02 -14.39 9.81
CA ALA A 101 2.91 -13.38 10.36
C ALA A 101 3.18 -13.69 11.83
N PHE A 102 4.21 -13.05 12.36
CA PHE A 102 4.52 -13.11 13.77
C PHE A 102 4.62 -11.70 14.35
N VAL A 103 3.97 -11.51 15.48
CA VAL A 103 4.01 -10.29 16.29
C VAL A 103 4.98 -10.55 17.44
N GLN A 104 5.91 -9.64 17.65
CA GLN A 104 6.89 -9.70 18.72
C GLN A 104 7.20 -8.31 19.25
N ARG A 105 7.74 -8.24 20.46
CA ARG A 105 8.29 -6.99 20.99
C ARG A 105 9.68 -6.77 20.43
N GLY A 106 9.88 -5.66 19.73
CA GLY A 106 11.18 -5.24 19.20
C GLY A 106 12.09 -4.68 20.30
N GLY A 107 13.38 -4.53 20.00
CA GLY A 107 14.38 -4.04 20.96
C GLY A 107 14.15 -2.60 21.46
N THR A 108 13.33 -1.82 20.76
CA THR A 108 12.90 -0.47 21.17
C THR A 108 11.69 -0.48 22.12
N GLY A 109 11.16 -1.66 22.44
CA GLY A 109 9.95 -1.85 23.26
C GLY A 109 8.64 -1.72 22.48
N LEU A 110 8.67 -1.32 21.20
CA LEU A 110 7.51 -1.29 20.32
C LEU A 110 7.21 -2.69 19.76
N LEU A 111 5.94 -2.94 19.44
CA LEU A 111 5.54 -4.17 18.77
C LEU A 111 5.91 -4.09 17.28
N GLN A 112 6.46 -5.17 16.78
CA GLN A 112 6.82 -5.37 15.38
C GLN A 112 6.02 -6.52 14.81
N ILE A 113 5.68 -6.42 13.52
CA ILE A 113 5.05 -7.50 12.79
C ILE A 113 5.91 -7.88 11.59
N SER A 114 6.14 -9.17 11.42
CA SER A 114 6.92 -9.71 10.32
C SER A 114 6.17 -10.83 9.63
N LEU A 115 6.15 -10.79 8.31
CA LEU A 115 5.40 -11.72 7.48
C LEU A 115 6.24 -12.95 7.17
N ARG A 116 5.59 -14.09 7.02
CA ARG A 116 6.15 -15.28 6.38
C ARG A 116 5.63 -15.37 4.95
N MET A 117 6.52 -15.11 4.02
CA MET A 117 6.24 -15.02 2.59
C MET A 117 6.92 -16.15 1.83
N PRO A 118 6.46 -16.48 0.61
CA PRO A 118 7.11 -17.48 -0.22
C PRO A 118 8.50 -17.02 -0.64
N ARG A 119 9.47 -17.95 -0.67
CA ARG A 119 10.82 -17.65 -1.16
C ARG A 119 10.81 -17.49 -2.68
N GLU A 120 10.16 -18.43 -3.33
CA GLU A 120 9.99 -18.51 -4.78
C GLU A 120 8.63 -17.92 -5.17
N ILE A 121 8.66 -16.96 -6.09
CA ILE A 121 7.44 -16.36 -6.62
C ILE A 121 7.08 -17.17 -7.87
N PRO A 122 5.89 -17.79 -7.94
CA PRO A 122 5.51 -18.56 -9.11
C PRO A 122 5.59 -17.67 -10.35
N ARG A 123 6.53 -17.99 -11.24
CA ARG A 123 6.68 -17.37 -12.55
C ARG A 123 5.57 -17.96 -13.42
N GLY A 124 4.45 -17.26 -13.57
CA GLY A 124 3.33 -17.81 -14.34
C GLY A 124 2.09 -16.94 -14.48
N ALA A 125 1.88 -15.93 -13.63
CA ALA A 125 0.84 -14.94 -13.88
C ALA A 125 1.40 -13.79 -14.72
N VAL A 126 1.79 -14.07 -15.96
CA VAL A 126 1.81 -13.02 -16.99
C VAL A 126 0.35 -12.64 -17.20
N VAL A 127 -0.10 -11.62 -16.47
CA VAL A 127 -1.37 -10.99 -16.79
C VAL A 127 -1.15 -10.33 -18.16
N PRO A 128 -1.88 -10.70 -19.22
CA PRO A 128 -1.90 -9.86 -20.39
C PRO A 128 -2.44 -8.52 -19.93
N VAL A 129 -1.63 -7.46 -20.04
CA VAL A 129 -2.14 -6.10 -19.94
C VAL A 129 -3.14 -5.98 -21.08
N THR A 130 -4.41 -6.19 -20.78
CA THR A 130 -5.48 -5.79 -21.69
C THR A 130 -5.42 -4.28 -21.70
N ALA A 131 -4.70 -3.74 -22.68
CA ALA A 131 -4.81 -2.34 -23.03
C ALA A 131 -6.31 -2.06 -23.18
N ALA A 132 -6.83 -1.17 -22.33
CA ALA A 132 -8.20 -0.74 -22.40
C ALA A 132 -8.47 -0.34 -23.86
N ARG A 133 -9.34 -1.10 -24.54
CA ARG A 133 -9.77 -0.73 -25.89
C ARG A 133 -10.46 0.60 -25.74
N LYS A 134 -9.77 1.67 -26.16
CA LYS A 134 -10.35 3.00 -26.34
C LYS A 134 -11.44 2.80 -27.39
N SER A 135 -12.70 2.72 -26.95
CA SER A 135 -13.85 2.59 -27.83
C SER A 135 -13.95 3.87 -28.65
N TRP A 136 -13.29 3.89 -29.80
CA TRP A 136 -13.49 4.93 -30.78
C TRP A 136 -14.82 4.65 -31.46
N VAL A 137 -15.86 5.29 -30.96
CA VAL A 137 -17.15 5.32 -31.64
C VAL A 137 -16.93 6.13 -32.91
N ALA A 138 -17.02 5.48 -34.07
CA ALA A 138 -16.99 6.18 -35.35
C ALA A 138 -18.22 7.10 -35.43
N PRO A 139 -18.10 8.36 -35.89
CA PRO A 139 -19.25 9.21 -36.09
C PRO A 139 -20.09 8.63 -37.23
N VAL A 140 -21.33 8.24 -36.93
CA VAL A 140 -22.33 7.90 -37.94
C VAL A 140 -22.62 9.17 -38.72
N ALA A 141 -22.14 9.21 -39.97
CA ALA A 141 -22.53 10.24 -40.92
C ALA A 141 -24.02 10.06 -41.23
N ILE A 142 -24.86 10.96 -40.72
CA ILE A 142 -26.26 11.08 -41.13
C ILE A 142 -26.24 11.68 -42.54
N GLY A 143 -26.19 10.80 -43.54
CA GLY A 143 -26.43 11.17 -44.92
C GLY A 143 -27.89 11.58 -45.09
N ALA A 144 -28.12 12.86 -45.29
CA ALA A 144 -29.40 13.38 -45.76
C ALA A 144 -29.67 12.87 -47.18
N ALA A 145 -30.62 11.96 -47.34
CA ALA A 145 -31.26 11.70 -48.63
C ALA A 145 -32.63 11.04 -48.46
N SER A 146 -33.59 11.61 -49.18
CA SER A 146 -34.77 10.95 -49.75
C SER A 146 -36.07 10.94 -48.94
N LEU A 147 -36.67 12.14 -48.95
CA LEU A 147 -38.10 12.33 -49.22
C LEU A 147 -38.57 11.50 -50.43
N LEU A 148 -39.45 10.51 -50.26
CA LEU A 148 -40.63 10.27 -51.12
C LEU A 148 -41.46 9.07 -50.63
N ALA A 149 -42.77 9.13 -50.89
CA ALA A 149 -43.77 8.07 -50.78
C ALA A 149 -44.44 7.89 -49.40
N PHE A 150 -45.09 8.97 -48.95
CA PHE A 150 -46.35 8.86 -48.22
C PHE A 150 -47.49 8.96 -49.25
N PHE A 151 -48.53 8.13 -49.07
CA PHE A 151 -49.83 8.04 -49.77
C PHE A 151 -50.09 6.83 -50.69
N PHE A 152 -51.26 6.22 -50.40
CA PHE A 152 -51.99 5.11 -51.05
C PHE A 152 -51.54 3.69 -50.61
N ALA A 153 -52.35 2.81 -50.01
CA ALA A 153 -53.81 2.75 -49.95
C ALA A 153 -54.32 1.97 -48.71
N VAL A 154 -55.54 2.33 -48.31
CA VAL A 154 -56.40 1.65 -47.34
C VAL A 154 -56.97 0.36 -47.93
N GLY A 155 -57.03 -0.70 -47.09
CA GLY A 155 -58.09 -1.72 -47.12
C GLY A 155 -57.69 -3.10 -47.64
N ILE A 156 -57.76 -4.12 -46.76
CA ILE A 156 -58.82 -5.16 -46.78
C ILE A 156 -58.65 -6.11 -45.58
N ILE A 157 -59.82 -6.50 -45.06
CA ILE A 157 -60.15 -7.36 -43.93
C ILE A 157 -59.83 -8.84 -44.22
N GLY A 158 -59.53 -9.65 -43.20
CA GLY A 158 -59.67 -11.12 -43.34
C GLY A 158 -59.08 -11.95 -42.20
N ALA A 159 -59.95 -12.46 -41.33
CA ALA A 159 -59.66 -13.34 -40.20
C ALA A 159 -59.24 -14.77 -40.60
N ALA A 160 -58.42 -15.43 -39.77
CA ALA A 160 -58.52 -16.87 -39.53
C ALA A 160 -57.72 -17.29 -38.28
N VAL A 161 -58.29 -18.28 -37.60
CA VAL A 161 -58.04 -18.79 -36.25
C VAL A 161 -56.91 -19.82 -36.25
N GLY A 162 -56.13 -19.92 -35.16
CA GLY A 162 -55.26 -21.09 -34.97
C GLY A 162 -54.26 -21.05 -33.80
N GLY A 163 -54.72 -21.47 -32.61
CA GLY A 163 -54.01 -22.36 -31.68
C GLY A 163 -52.67 -21.92 -31.05
N ALA A 164 -52.71 -21.61 -29.75
CA ALA A 164 -51.60 -21.76 -28.80
C ALA A 164 -51.36 -23.28 -28.49
N PRO A 165 -50.27 -23.69 -27.81
CA PRO A 165 -50.10 -23.40 -26.38
C PRO A 165 -48.67 -23.05 -25.89
N ASP A 166 -48.69 -22.28 -24.80
CA ASP A 166 -47.85 -22.32 -23.60
C ASP A 166 -46.32 -22.41 -23.72
N LYS A 167 -45.67 -21.29 -23.37
CA LYS A 167 -44.73 -21.28 -22.23
C LYS A 167 -44.86 -19.98 -21.45
N GLY A 168 -45.28 -20.10 -20.20
CA GLY A 168 -45.33 -19.01 -19.26
C GLY A 168 -43.94 -18.48 -18.93
N ASN A 169 -43.84 -17.16 -18.80
CA ASN A 169 -43.17 -16.62 -17.63
C ASN A 169 -43.82 -15.29 -17.23
N ALA A 170 -44.15 -15.21 -15.96
CA ALA A 170 -44.82 -14.10 -15.32
C ALA A 170 -43.92 -12.87 -15.21
N ALA A 171 -44.50 -11.68 -15.42
CA ALA A 171 -44.21 -10.47 -14.67
C ALA A 171 -45.27 -9.40 -15.04
N GLY A 172 -46.46 -9.54 -14.45
CA GLY A 172 -47.45 -8.47 -14.41
C GLY A 172 -47.36 -7.74 -13.08
N SER A 173 -47.51 -6.41 -13.15
CA SER A 173 -47.92 -5.49 -12.08
C SER A 173 -46.89 -5.25 -10.97
N THR A 174 -46.66 -4.04 -10.44
CA THR A 174 -47.60 -2.94 -10.21
C THR A 174 -46.80 -1.70 -9.81
N THR A 175 -47.29 -0.54 -10.20
CA THR A 175 -47.08 0.77 -9.56
C THR A 175 -47.41 0.68 -8.06
N THR A 176 -46.65 1.35 -7.18
CA THR A 176 -47.13 2.14 -6.00
C THR A 176 -46.06 2.33 -4.90
N ALA A 177 -45.99 3.57 -4.42
CA ALA A 177 -45.53 4.08 -3.12
C ALA A 177 -44.04 4.08 -2.72
N SER A 178 -43.54 5.32 -2.68
CA SER A 178 -42.47 5.85 -1.84
C SER A 178 -42.66 5.54 -0.35
N PRO A 179 -41.64 5.05 0.37
CA PRO A 179 -41.53 5.25 1.81
C PRO A 179 -40.64 6.48 2.11
N THR A 180 -41.25 7.52 2.67
CA THR A 180 -40.56 8.60 3.36
C THR A 180 -40.06 8.07 4.70
N THR A 181 -38.74 7.96 4.88
CA THR A 181 -38.14 7.65 6.19
C THR A 181 -37.46 8.90 6.73
N THR A 182 -38.05 9.44 7.80
CA THR A 182 -37.53 10.51 8.63
C THR A 182 -36.33 10.00 9.42
N THR A 183 -35.13 10.55 9.18
CA THR A 183 -33.95 10.25 10.01
C THR A 183 -33.72 11.40 10.98
N THR A 184 -34.04 11.13 12.25
CA THR A 184 -33.79 12.00 13.40
C THR A 184 -32.29 12.11 13.66
N THR A 185 -31.76 13.34 13.62
CA THR A 185 -30.40 13.69 14.05
C THR A 185 -30.34 13.73 15.57
N LEU A 186 -29.53 12.87 16.19
CA LEU A 186 -29.15 13.00 17.61
C LEU A 186 -27.65 13.32 17.70
N ALA A 187 -27.35 14.46 18.32
CA ALA A 187 -26.02 14.93 18.61
C ALA A 187 -25.35 14.08 19.72
N PRO A 188 -24.04 13.80 19.66
CA PRO A 188 -23.34 13.18 20.77
C PRO A 188 -22.99 14.22 21.84
N THR A 189 -23.66 14.13 22.99
CA THR A 189 -23.29 14.81 24.23
C THR A 189 -21.98 14.24 24.76
N SER A 190 -20.94 15.07 24.87
CA SER A 190 -19.67 14.71 25.52
C SER A 190 -19.80 14.92 27.04
N THR A 191 -19.79 13.82 27.79
CA THR A 191 -19.76 13.84 29.25
C THR A 191 -18.30 13.83 29.73
N THR A 192 -17.86 14.94 30.32
CA THR A 192 -16.55 15.07 30.98
C THR A 192 -16.66 14.54 32.41
N THR A 193 -16.00 13.42 32.70
CA THR A 193 -15.87 12.88 34.07
C THR A 193 -14.63 13.49 34.73
N THR A 194 -14.83 14.38 35.70
CA THR A 194 -13.77 14.94 36.55
C THR A 194 -13.70 14.12 37.85
N THR A 195 -12.60 13.40 38.07
CA THR A 195 -12.36 12.65 39.31
C THR A 195 -11.72 13.59 40.34
N THR A 196 -12.48 13.97 41.37
CA THR A 196 -12.02 14.77 42.50
C THR A 196 -11.50 13.86 43.61
N THR A 197 -10.18 13.84 43.82
CA THR A 197 -9.55 13.09 44.93
C THR A 197 -9.58 13.94 46.19
N THR A 198 -10.33 13.48 47.19
CA THR A 198 -10.45 14.11 48.52
C THR A 198 -9.24 13.69 49.38
N ALA A 199 -8.44 14.66 49.81
CA ALA A 199 -7.33 14.42 50.74
C ALA A 199 -7.79 14.61 52.19
N THR A 200 -7.85 13.50 52.93
CA THR A 200 -8.15 13.47 54.37
C THR A 200 -6.98 14.06 55.16
N THR A 201 -7.24 15.13 55.91
CA THR A 201 -6.25 15.80 56.76
C THR A 201 -6.33 15.20 58.17
N THR A 202 -5.27 14.51 58.60
CA THR A 202 -5.15 14.02 59.98
C THR A 202 -4.34 15.01 60.80
N THR A 203 -5.00 15.74 61.69
CA THR A 203 -4.38 16.62 62.69
C THR A 203 -3.87 15.81 63.88
N THR A 204 -2.56 15.70 64.05
CA THR A 204 -1.91 15.29 65.29
C THR A 204 -1.44 16.53 66.05
N THR A 205 -1.95 16.67 67.28
CA THR A 205 -1.59 17.73 68.23
C THR A 205 -0.42 17.23 69.07
N THR A 206 0.72 17.91 69.02
CA THR A 206 1.86 17.66 69.91
C THR A 206 2.32 18.93 70.60
N THR A 207 2.47 18.80 71.91
CA THR A 207 2.78 19.77 72.96
C THR A 207 4.07 20.57 72.72
N PRO A 208 4.16 21.87 73.11
CA PRO A 208 5.35 22.68 72.89
C PRO A 208 6.47 22.33 73.89
N ALA A 209 7.66 21.97 73.38
CA ALA A 209 8.87 21.86 74.17
C ALA A 209 9.71 23.15 74.08
N ALA A 210 10.37 23.45 75.19
CA ALA A 210 11.05 24.69 75.52
C ALA A 210 12.17 25.13 74.57
N VAL A 211 12.35 26.45 74.54
CA VAL A 211 13.27 27.27 73.76
C VAL A 211 14.72 26.80 73.90
N ALA A 212 15.36 26.44 72.77
CA ALA A 212 16.80 26.34 72.63
C ALA A 212 17.29 27.42 71.65
N GLN A 213 18.34 28.14 72.04
CA GLN A 213 18.92 29.27 71.30
C GLN A 213 19.38 28.89 69.88
N PRO A 214 19.33 29.82 68.90
CA PRO A 214 19.74 29.54 67.53
C PRO A 214 21.27 29.45 67.41
N LYS A 215 21.76 28.34 66.87
CA LYS A 215 23.16 28.16 66.45
C LYS A 215 23.38 28.92 65.14
N PRO A 216 24.55 29.53 64.89
CA PRO A 216 24.82 30.29 63.67
C PRO A 216 24.62 29.42 62.42
N GLN A 217 23.85 29.94 61.46
CA GLN A 217 23.53 29.27 60.20
C GLN A 217 24.79 29.23 59.30
N PRO A 218 25.20 28.07 58.76
CA PRO A 218 26.31 27.99 57.82
C PRO A 218 25.99 28.78 56.53
N GLN A 219 26.95 29.58 56.05
CA GLN A 219 26.81 30.29 54.78
C GLN A 219 26.52 29.31 53.62
N PRO A 220 25.67 29.69 52.65
CA PRO A 220 25.40 28.85 51.48
C PRO A 220 26.69 28.61 50.68
N GLN A 221 27.00 27.33 50.43
CA GLN A 221 28.06 27.00 49.46
C GLN A 221 27.64 27.47 48.06
N PRO A 222 28.58 28.01 47.24
CA PRO A 222 28.30 28.36 45.85
C PRO A 222 27.80 27.15 45.07
N GLN A 223 26.67 27.30 44.37
CA GLN A 223 26.17 26.26 43.47
C GLN A 223 27.19 26.00 42.35
N PRO A 224 27.45 24.73 41.99
CA PRO A 224 28.28 24.39 40.84
C PRO A 224 27.66 24.99 39.56
N GLN A 225 28.48 25.68 38.76
CA GLN A 225 28.04 26.19 37.46
C GLN A 225 27.58 25.04 36.54
N PRO A 226 26.53 25.23 35.73
CA PRO A 226 26.09 24.25 34.75
C PRO A 226 27.22 23.88 33.79
N ALA A 227 27.40 22.59 33.54
CA ALA A 227 28.36 22.11 32.56
C ALA A 227 28.04 22.69 31.16
N PRO A 228 29.06 23.02 30.33
CA PRO A 228 28.86 23.51 28.98
C PRO A 228 28.00 22.53 28.16
N GLN A 229 26.97 23.04 27.48
CA GLN A 229 26.16 22.22 26.60
C GLN A 229 27.03 21.63 25.46
N PRO A 230 26.83 20.35 25.08
CA PRO A 230 27.50 19.75 23.95
C PRO A 230 27.23 20.54 22.67
N LYS A 231 28.27 20.88 21.92
CA LYS A 231 28.13 21.50 20.60
C LYS A 231 27.30 20.56 19.69
N PRO A 232 26.41 21.11 18.83
CA PRO A 232 25.69 20.31 17.86
C PRO A 232 26.65 19.47 17.01
N GLN A 233 26.45 18.15 16.98
CA GLN A 233 27.19 17.29 16.06
C GLN A 233 26.86 17.67 14.61
N PRO A 234 27.84 17.71 13.70
CA PRO A 234 27.59 17.91 12.28
C PRO A 234 26.56 16.92 11.77
N GLN A 235 25.54 17.41 11.04
CA GLN A 235 24.58 16.54 10.39
C GLN A 235 25.31 15.59 9.41
N PRO A 236 24.95 14.29 9.36
CA PRO A 236 25.52 13.36 8.41
C PRO A 236 25.35 13.91 6.98
N GLN A 237 26.47 14.04 6.25
CA GLN A 237 26.41 14.42 4.84
C GLN A 237 25.59 13.37 4.07
N PRO A 238 24.78 13.80 3.08
CA PRO A 238 24.07 12.88 2.20
C PRO A 238 25.05 11.87 1.60
N GLN A 239 24.76 10.57 1.73
CA GLN A 239 25.58 9.55 1.09
C GLN A 239 25.59 9.77 -0.43
N PRO A 240 26.76 9.61 -1.10
CA PRO A 240 26.85 9.67 -2.55
C PRO A 240 25.85 8.71 -3.18
N ALA A 241 25.17 9.15 -4.25
CA ALA A 241 24.28 8.30 -5.02
C ALA A 241 25.01 7.01 -5.45
N PRO A 242 24.34 5.84 -5.45
CA PRO A 242 24.93 4.60 -5.96
C PRO A 242 25.44 4.83 -7.38
N LYS A 243 26.72 4.53 -7.64
CA LYS A 243 27.28 4.57 -8.99
C LYS A 243 26.49 3.58 -9.86
N PRO A 244 26.06 3.96 -11.08
CA PRO A 244 25.40 3.03 -11.99
C PRO A 244 26.30 1.81 -12.20
N ALA A 245 25.72 0.61 -12.08
CA ALA A 245 26.40 -0.59 -12.54
C ALA A 245 26.45 -0.53 -14.07
N CYS A 246 27.66 -0.72 -14.62
CA CYS A 246 27.90 -0.71 -16.06
C CYS A 246 27.70 -2.11 -16.63
N ASP A 247 27.16 -2.21 -17.85
CA ASP A 247 26.95 -3.47 -18.53
C ASP A 247 28.29 -4.07 -19.03
N PRO A 248 28.61 -5.35 -18.72
CA PRO A 248 29.88 -5.96 -19.10
C PRO A 248 30.01 -6.28 -20.59
N ASN A 249 28.92 -6.24 -21.37
CA ASN A 249 28.97 -6.53 -22.80
C ASN A 249 29.57 -5.41 -23.65
N TYR A 250 29.84 -4.24 -23.07
CA TYR A 250 30.32 -3.07 -23.78
C TYR A 250 31.56 -2.48 -23.11
N SER A 251 32.40 -1.80 -23.88
CA SER A 251 33.49 -0.99 -23.34
C SER A 251 32.95 0.34 -22.83
N GLY A 252 33.51 0.82 -21.71
CA GLY A 252 33.00 2.02 -21.04
C GLY A 252 31.84 1.70 -20.08
N CYS A 253 31.09 2.74 -19.69
CA CYS A 253 29.96 2.57 -18.78
C CYS A 253 28.63 2.72 -19.50
N VAL A 254 28.12 1.60 -20.04
CA VAL A 254 26.74 1.51 -20.53
C VAL A 254 25.82 1.26 -19.33
N PRO A 255 24.83 2.12 -19.05
CA PRO A 255 23.91 1.91 -17.94
C PRO A 255 23.10 0.61 -18.11
N ILE A 256 22.95 -0.17 -17.04
CA ILE A 256 22.07 -1.34 -17.07
C ILE A 256 20.61 -0.86 -17.01
N ALA A 257 19.91 -0.94 -18.13
CA ALA A 257 18.52 -0.54 -18.28
C ALA A 257 17.74 -1.56 -19.12
N THR A 258 16.42 -1.37 -19.27
CA THR A 258 15.61 -2.22 -20.17
C THR A 258 15.90 -1.95 -21.64
N ASP A 259 16.36 -0.75 -21.94
CA ASP A 259 16.68 -0.26 -23.28
C ASP A 259 17.68 0.89 -23.10
N VAL A 260 18.68 0.94 -23.98
CA VAL A 260 19.73 1.96 -23.96
C VAL A 260 19.91 2.41 -25.39
N ASP A 261 19.86 3.73 -25.61
CA ASP A 261 20.02 4.33 -26.93
C ASP A 261 21.33 5.10 -27.07
N CYS A 262 21.72 5.34 -28.31
CA CYS A 262 22.81 6.27 -28.60
C CYS A 262 22.39 7.72 -28.34
N ALA A 263 23.20 8.44 -27.56
CA ALA A 263 22.99 9.85 -27.27
C ALA A 263 23.08 10.67 -28.56
N GLY A 264 22.08 11.52 -28.80
CA GLY A 264 21.97 12.33 -30.02
C GLY A 264 21.14 11.69 -31.15
N GLY A 265 20.66 10.46 -30.97
CA GLY A 265 19.72 9.80 -31.88
C GLY A 265 18.24 10.06 -31.57
N SER A 266 17.36 9.41 -32.33
CA SER A 266 15.89 9.44 -32.13
C SER A 266 15.37 8.43 -31.12
N GLY A 267 16.24 7.94 -30.23
CA GLY A 267 15.94 6.92 -29.24
C GLY A 267 14.79 7.32 -28.30
N ASN A 268 14.10 6.32 -27.76
CA ASN A 268 12.97 6.47 -26.84
C ASN A 268 13.16 5.70 -25.53
N GLY A 269 14.35 5.14 -25.34
CA GLY A 269 14.77 4.36 -24.21
C GLY A 269 14.94 5.21 -22.94
N PRO A 270 14.88 4.56 -21.77
CA PRO A 270 15.04 5.21 -20.47
C PRO A 270 16.49 5.62 -20.16
N ALA A 271 17.47 5.20 -20.97
CA ALA A 271 18.88 5.50 -20.78
C ALA A 271 19.57 5.74 -22.13
N TYR A 272 20.64 6.55 -22.10
CA TYR A 272 21.43 6.89 -23.29
C TYR A 272 22.92 6.73 -22.99
N VAL A 273 23.69 6.36 -24.00
CA VAL A 273 25.15 6.30 -23.94
C VAL A 273 25.77 7.10 -25.08
N ALA A 274 26.82 7.85 -24.77
CA ALA A 274 27.60 8.55 -25.78
C ALA A 274 28.65 7.61 -26.37
N GLY A 275 28.59 7.40 -27.68
CA GLY A 275 29.58 6.64 -28.42
C GLY A 275 30.79 7.48 -28.87
N PRO A 276 31.76 6.84 -29.56
CA PRO A 276 31.77 5.42 -29.90
C PRO A 276 32.18 4.54 -28.71
N ILE A 277 31.49 3.41 -28.54
CA ILE A 277 31.79 2.39 -27.53
C ILE A 277 31.94 1.03 -28.20
N ARG A 278 32.77 0.14 -27.68
CA ARG A 278 33.07 -1.15 -28.32
C ARG A 278 32.17 -2.24 -27.74
N VAL A 279 31.60 -3.09 -28.59
CA VAL A 279 30.90 -4.30 -28.13
C VAL A 279 31.94 -5.36 -27.77
N ILE A 280 32.01 -5.75 -26.49
CA ILE A 280 32.92 -6.78 -25.96
C ILE A 280 32.26 -8.16 -26.02
N GLY A 281 30.97 -8.22 -25.70
CA GLY A 281 30.18 -9.44 -25.62
C GLY A 281 29.12 -9.49 -26.70
N THR A 282 27.85 -9.53 -26.27
CA THR A 282 26.70 -9.49 -27.17
C THR A 282 26.10 -8.09 -27.18
N ASP A 283 25.73 -7.59 -28.36
CA ASP A 283 24.98 -6.34 -28.47
C ASP A 283 23.51 -6.54 -28.08
N ILE A 284 23.23 -6.53 -26.78
CA ILE A 284 21.90 -6.77 -26.21
C ILE A 284 20.94 -5.58 -26.38
N TYR A 285 21.47 -4.37 -26.57
CA TYR A 285 20.70 -3.15 -26.75
C TYR A 285 20.58 -2.71 -28.22
N GLY A 286 21.24 -3.41 -29.15
CA GLY A 286 21.17 -3.06 -30.57
C GLY A 286 21.90 -1.75 -30.93
N LEU A 287 22.95 -1.41 -30.17
CA LEU A 287 23.71 -0.16 -30.33
C LEU A 287 24.69 -0.21 -31.51
N ASP A 288 25.06 -1.42 -31.95
CA ASP A 288 25.93 -1.69 -33.09
C ASP A 288 25.06 -2.20 -34.26
N SER A 289 24.57 -1.25 -35.05
CA SER A 289 23.56 -1.52 -36.09
C SER A 289 24.12 -2.27 -37.30
N ASP A 290 25.37 -2.04 -37.67
CA ASP A 290 26.04 -2.66 -38.82
C ASP A 290 26.92 -3.87 -38.43
N LYS A 291 27.07 -4.13 -37.12
CA LYS A 291 27.70 -5.31 -36.51
C LYS A 291 29.20 -5.37 -36.74
N ASP A 292 29.85 -4.22 -36.75
CA ASP A 292 31.29 -4.11 -36.95
C ASP A 292 32.09 -4.20 -35.63
N GLY A 293 31.39 -4.21 -34.49
CA GLY A 293 31.95 -4.24 -33.14
C GLY A 293 32.01 -2.88 -32.46
N THR A 294 31.55 -1.81 -33.10
CA THR A 294 31.47 -0.45 -32.57
C THR A 294 30.02 0.00 -32.49
N ALA A 295 29.63 0.45 -31.31
CA ALA A 295 28.30 0.91 -30.98
C ALA A 295 28.27 2.44 -30.89
N CYS A 296 27.14 3.02 -31.31
CA CYS A 296 26.88 4.46 -31.30
C CYS A 296 27.88 5.30 -32.10
N GLU A 297 28.02 4.93 -33.37
CA GLU A 297 28.78 5.68 -34.37
C GLU A 297 28.07 6.94 -34.88
#